data_AF-A0A934S5J1-F1
#
_entry.id   AF-A0A934S5J1-F1
#
_cell.length_a   1.000
_cell.length_b   1.000
_cell.length_c   1.000
_cell.angle_alpha   90.00
_cell.angle_beta   90.00
_cell.angle_gamma   90.00
#
_symmetry.space_group_name_H-M   'P 1'
#
loop_
_entity.id
_entity.type
_entity.pdbx_description
1 polymer ?
#
loop_
_entity_poly.entity_id
_entity_poly.type
_entity_poly.pdbx_seq_one_letter_code
_entity_poly.pdbx_strand_id
1 'polypeptide(L)'
;MKKKIILSLVAAFGFASPAFATVTLNFNNAFAGGVTSNFADASGTVSNGLYWGIIIDTDGSGLSTTYDSVDLTAGTEVVLTTGGTATTNVLVLSSDLTTDTSLYSEGDFVTTGGDGGITGITDLVLGELGISQGDSFSIVWFDSDGVQAGILTDASFILPADGSASDYDDPFVGTDPVRSATGLTFGVVPEPSVALLGALGALGLLRRRR
;
A
#
# COMPACT_ATOMS: atom_id res chain seq x y z
N MET A 1 5.53 26.21 56.10
CA MET A 1 5.54 24.89 55.42
C MET A 1 4.52 24.80 54.28
N LYS A 2 4.64 25.61 53.20
CA LYS A 2 3.68 25.57 52.06
C LYS A 2 4.34 25.55 50.65
N LYS A 3 5.67 25.58 50.56
CA LYS A 3 6.41 25.74 49.29
C LYS A 3 6.86 24.43 48.61
N LYS A 4 6.65 23.26 49.23
CA LYS A 4 7.14 21.97 48.72
C LYS A 4 6.14 21.17 47.88
N ILE A 5 4.89 21.61 47.78
CA ILE A 5 3.82 20.87 47.09
C ILE A 5 3.75 21.21 45.58
N ILE A 6 4.23 22.39 45.16
CA ILE A 6 4.15 22.81 43.75
C ILE A 6 5.20 22.10 42.88
N LEU A 7 6.32 21.65 43.46
CA LEU A 7 7.41 21.03 42.70
C LEU A 7 7.12 19.57 42.29
N SER A 8 6.20 18.86 42.96
CA SER A 8 5.85 17.48 42.58
C SER A 8 4.78 17.39 41.50
N LEU A 9 4.01 18.46 41.25
CA LEU A 9 2.99 18.46 40.20
C LEU A 9 3.58 18.71 38.80
N VAL A 10 4.71 19.41 38.71
CA VAL A 10 5.42 19.70 37.44
C VAL A 10 6.24 18.50 36.95
N ALA A 11 6.70 17.63 37.86
CA ALA A 11 7.44 16.42 37.50
C ALA A 11 6.55 15.25 36.99
N ALA A 12 5.23 15.38 37.10
CA ALA A 12 4.27 14.36 36.63
C ALA A 12 3.72 14.64 35.21
N PHE A 13 4.14 15.75 34.57
CA PHE A 13 3.75 16.10 33.20
C PHE A 13 4.72 15.59 32.12
N GLY A 14 5.75 14.84 32.50
CA GLY A 14 6.70 14.27 31.56
C GLY A 14 6.29 12.85 31.17
N PHE A 15 6.22 12.59 29.86
CA PHE A 15 6.07 11.27 29.22
C PHE A 15 4.65 10.74 29.00
N ALA A 16 3.69 11.59 28.64
CA ALA A 16 2.60 11.11 27.78
C ALA A 16 3.16 10.95 26.36
N SER A 17 3.64 9.75 26.02
CA SER A 17 3.89 9.41 24.62
C SER A 17 2.56 9.38 23.88
N PRO A 18 2.46 9.91 22.65
CA PRO A 18 1.27 9.70 21.83
C PRO A 18 1.08 8.19 21.67
N ALA A 19 -0.07 7.68 22.10
CA ALA A 19 -0.49 6.33 21.77
C ALA A 19 -1.08 6.41 20.35
N PHE A 20 -0.36 5.85 19.39
CA PHE A 20 -0.91 5.66 18.05
C PHE A 20 -1.85 4.47 18.07
N ALA A 21 -3.01 4.64 17.44
CA ALA A 21 -3.92 3.53 17.26
C ALA A 21 -3.51 2.76 16.01
N THR A 22 -3.66 1.44 16.06
CA THR A 22 -3.56 0.61 14.86
C THR A 22 -4.95 0.14 14.44
N VAL A 23 -5.12 -0.07 13.13
CA VAL A 23 -6.32 -0.67 12.54
C VAL A 23 -5.94 -1.86 11.67
N THR A 24 -6.87 -2.79 11.55
CA THR A 24 -6.75 -3.93 10.64
C THR A 24 -7.82 -3.80 9.56
N LEU A 25 -7.39 -3.82 8.30
CA LEU A 25 -8.26 -3.83 7.13
C LEU A 25 -8.27 -5.26 6.58
N ASN A 26 -9.40 -5.96 6.65
CA ASN A 26 -9.54 -7.29 6.09
C ASN A 26 -10.18 -7.19 4.71
N PHE A 27 -9.54 -7.77 3.70
CA PHE A 27 -10.11 -7.94 2.36
C PHE A 27 -10.61 -9.37 2.17
N ASN A 28 -10.12 -10.33 2.97
CA ASN A 28 -10.66 -11.67 3.03
C ASN A 28 -11.38 -11.94 4.36
N ASN A 29 -12.68 -12.24 4.28
CA ASN A 29 -13.41 -12.79 5.41
C ASN A 29 -13.84 -14.22 5.10
N ALA A 30 -12.95 -15.17 5.43
CA ALA A 30 -13.13 -16.60 5.14
C ALA A 30 -14.40 -17.22 5.76
N PHE A 31 -15.03 -16.56 6.75
CA PHE A 31 -16.28 -17.02 7.38
C PHE A 31 -17.52 -16.23 6.93
N ALA A 32 -17.36 -15.11 6.21
CA ALA A 32 -18.43 -14.33 5.60
C ALA A 32 -18.46 -14.43 4.06
N GLY A 33 -17.52 -15.17 3.48
CA GLY A 33 -17.56 -15.62 2.10
C GLY A 33 -16.53 -14.97 1.21
N GLY A 34 -16.09 -13.74 1.43
CA GLY A 34 -15.17 -13.12 0.48
C GLY A 34 -13.73 -13.60 0.67
N VAL A 35 -13.16 -14.36 -0.29
CA VAL A 35 -11.72 -14.27 -0.54
C VAL A 35 -11.51 -13.48 -1.82
N THR A 36 -10.61 -12.51 -1.76
CA THR A 36 -10.15 -11.81 -2.95
C THR A 36 -9.25 -12.73 -3.75
N SER A 37 -9.39 -12.73 -5.07
CA SER A 37 -8.57 -13.51 -5.98
C SER A 37 -8.39 -12.75 -7.30
N ASN A 38 -7.74 -13.36 -8.29
CA ASN A 38 -7.74 -12.85 -9.67
C ASN A 38 -7.06 -11.48 -9.86
N PHE A 39 -6.14 -11.09 -8.97
CA PHE A 39 -5.22 -9.99 -9.22
C PHE A 39 -4.21 -10.42 -10.28
N ALA A 40 -4.19 -9.68 -11.38
CA ALA A 40 -3.37 -9.99 -12.55
C ALA A 40 -2.17 -9.05 -12.69
N ASP A 41 -1.12 -9.55 -13.32
CA ASP A 41 0.05 -8.76 -13.71
C ASP A 41 -0.31 -7.72 -14.81
N ALA A 42 0.68 -6.90 -15.21
CA ALA A 42 0.50 -5.89 -16.24
C ALA A 42 0.13 -6.48 -17.63
N SER A 43 0.31 -7.79 -17.84
CA SER A 43 -0.11 -8.51 -19.05
C SER A 43 -1.55 -9.04 -18.98
N GLY A 44 -2.22 -8.92 -17.82
CA GLY A 44 -3.54 -9.46 -17.57
C GLY A 44 -3.54 -10.94 -17.17
N THR A 45 -2.39 -11.48 -16.77
CA THR A 45 -2.26 -12.86 -16.28
C THR A 45 -2.37 -12.88 -14.75
N VAL A 46 -3.37 -13.58 -14.22
CA VAL A 46 -3.51 -13.81 -12.78
C VAL A 46 -2.26 -14.52 -12.24
N SER A 47 -1.67 -14.00 -11.17
CA SER A 47 -0.43 -14.55 -10.62
C SER A 47 -0.24 -14.28 -9.12
N ASN A 48 0.53 -15.16 -8.48
CA ASN A 48 1.00 -14.99 -7.11
C ASN A 48 2.36 -14.28 -7.06
N GLY A 49 2.73 -13.79 -5.88
CA GLY A 49 4.01 -13.14 -5.66
C GLY A 49 4.05 -11.69 -6.11
N LEU A 50 2.89 -11.08 -6.38
CA LEU A 50 2.77 -9.67 -6.70
C LEU A 50 2.89 -8.84 -5.41
N TYR A 51 3.60 -7.73 -5.47
CA TYR A 51 3.54 -6.74 -4.40
C TYR A 51 2.18 -6.08 -4.43
N TRP A 52 1.58 -5.86 -3.26
CA TRP A 52 0.31 -5.17 -3.14
C TRP A 52 0.26 -4.34 -1.87
N GLY A 53 -0.69 -3.42 -1.82
CA GLY A 53 -0.91 -2.54 -0.69
C GLY A 53 -2.10 -1.63 -0.92
N ILE A 54 -2.16 -0.56 -0.15
CA ILE A 54 -3.14 0.51 -0.33
C ILE A 54 -2.45 1.85 -0.54
N ILE A 55 -3.09 2.71 -1.33
CA ILE A 55 -2.77 4.14 -1.37
C ILE A 55 -3.86 4.87 -0.60
N ILE A 56 -3.46 5.64 0.41
CA ILE A 56 -4.34 6.44 1.27
C ILE A 56 -4.24 7.89 0.83
N ASP A 57 -5.39 8.52 0.58
CA ASP A 57 -5.53 9.95 0.33
C ASP A 57 -5.84 10.67 1.65
N THR A 58 -4.81 11.29 2.24
CA THR A 58 -4.88 11.87 3.59
C THR A 58 -5.46 13.29 3.64
N ASP A 59 -5.67 13.94 2.51
CA ASP A 59 -6.25 15.29 2.44
C ASP A 59 -7.53 15.40 1.60
N GLY A 60 -7.98 14.29 1.02
CA GLY A 60 -9.18 14.21 0.20
C GLY A 60 -9.01 14.88 -1.17
N SER A 61 -7.78 15.07 -1.63
CA SER A 61 -7.49 15.71 -2.93
C SER A 61 -7.62 14.75 -4.12
N GLY A 62 -7.76 13.46 -3.83
CA GLY A 62 -7.78 12.37 -4.79
C GLY A 62 -6.38 11.85 -5.14
N LEU A 63 -6.36 10.71 -5.82
CA LEU A 63 -5.11 10.11 -6.30
C LEU A 63 -4.60 10.86 -7.54
N SER A 64 -3.29 11.13 -7.56
CA SER A 64 -2.61 11.59 -8.79
C SER A 64 -2.63 10.48 -9.83
N THR A 65 -2.81 10.79 -11.11
CA THR A 65 -2.70 9.82 -12.20
C THR A 65 -1.28 9.30 -12.38
N THR A 66 -0.28 9.97 -11.79
CA THR A 66 1.13 9.61 -11.93
C THR A 66 1.91 9.91 -10.65
N TYR A 67 2.66 8.90 -10.20
CA TYR A 67 3.63 9.01 -9.11
C TYR A 67 5.04 8.74 -9.63
N ASP A 68 6.03 9.26 -8.91
CA ASP A 68 7.40 8.85 -9.12
C ASP A 68 7.57 7.37 -8.73
N SER A 69 8.66 6.77 -9.19
CA SER A 69 9.01 5.39 -8.86
C SER A 69 9.17 5.18 -7.36
N VAL A 70 8.75 4.02 -6.86
CA VAL A 70 8.89 3.61 -5.45
C VAL A 70 9.64 2.28 -5.38
N ASP A 71 10.55 2.15 -4.40
CA ASP A 71 11.18 0.88 -4.08
C ASP A 71 10.17 -0.02 -3.35
N LEU A 72 9.83 -1.16 -3.95
CA LEU A 72 8.84 -2.08 -3.39
C LEU A 72 9.49 -2.98 -2.34
N THR A 73 9.14 -2.75 -1.09
CA THR A 73 9.53 -3.59 0.05
C THR A 73 8.28 -3.93 0.86
N ALA A 74 8.00 -5.21 1.08
CA ALA A 74 6.82 -5.63 1.82
C ALA A 74 6.83 -5.04 3.25
N GLY A 75 5.67 -4.57 3.72
CA GLY A 75 5.49 -4.02 5.05
C GLY A 75 6.06 -2.61 5.26
N THR A 76 6.30 -1.85 4.18
CA THR A 76 6.77 -0.47 4.28
C THR A 76 5.69 0.56 3.95
N GLU A 77 5.87 1.75 4.52
CA GLU A 77 5.03 2.93 4.24
C GLU A 77 5.87 4.00 3.54
N VAL A 78 5.33 4.61 2.48
CA VAL A 78 6.04 5.57 1.64
C VAL A 78 5.10 6.74 1.31
N VAL A 79 5.53 7.96 1.62
CA VAL A 79 4.88 9.17 1.09
C VAL A 79 5.16 9.27 -0.40
N LEU A 80 4.12 9.23 -1.21
CA LEU A 80 4.25 9.27 -2.66
C LEU A 80 4.68 10.66 -3.13
N THR A 81 5.52 10.70 -4.16
CA THR A 81 5.98 11.95 -4.77
C THR A 81 5.53 12.05 -6.23
N THR A 82 5.44 13.28 -6.73
CA THR A 82 5.26 13.56 -8.16
C THR A 82 6.29 14.61 -8.58
N GLY A 83 7.17 14.27 -9.52
CA GLY A 83 8.24 15.17 -9.96
C GLY A 83 9.21 15.55 -8.84
N GLY A 84 9.42 14.65 -7.87
CA GLY A 84 10.26 14.85 -6.68
C GLY A 84 9.61 15.69 -5.57
N THR A 85 8.34 16.08 -5.72
CA THR A 85 7.59 16.79 -4.67
C THR A 85 6.69 15.83 -3.93
N ALA A 86 6.77 15.82 -2.60
CA ALA A 86 5.87 15.03 -1.75
C ALA A 86 4.42 15.40 -1.99
N THR A 87 3.58 14.38 -2.15
CA THR A 87 2.13 14.48 -2.17
C THR A 87 1.58 14.21 -0.76
N THR A 88 0.27 14.30 -0.62
CA THR A 88 -0.49 13.88 0.57
C THR A 88 -0.90 12.41 0.52
N ASN A 89 -0.57 11.70 -0.56
CA ASN A 89 -0.91 10.29 -0.72
C ASN A 89 0.19 9.41 -0.12
N VAL A 90 -0.21 8.40 0.65
CA VAL A 90 0.69 7.45 1.31
C VAL A 90 0.45 6.05 0.77
N LEU A 91 1.49 5.40 0.28
CA LEU A 91 1.48 3.99 -0.07
C LEU A 91 1.86 3.17 1.16
N VAL A 92 0.99 2.24 1.56
CA VAL A 92 1.25 1.24 2.59
C VAL A 92 1.30 -0.12 1.91
N LEU A 93 2.48 -0.71 1.82
CA LEU A 93 2.69 -2.03 1.25
C LEU A 93 2.37 -3.11 2.29
N SER A 94 1.64 -4.13 1.86
CA SER A 94 1.38 -5.30 2.70
C SER A 94 2.68 -6.01 3.05
N SER A 95 2.71 -6.63 4.23
CA SER A 95 3.82 -7.51 4.66
C SER A 95 3.91 -8.79 3.84
N ASP A 96 2.81 -9.17 3.18
CA ASP A 96 2.71 -10.38 2.38
C ASP A 96 2.49 -10.04 0.90
N LEU A 97 2.91 -10.94 0.01
CA LEU A 97 2.63 -10.85 -1.43
C LEU A 97 1.28 -11.50 -1.76
N THR A 98 0.80 -11.35 -3.00
CA THR A 98 -0.38 -12.11 -3.45
C THR A 98 -0.13 -13.62 -3.36
N THR A 99 -1.15 -14.39 -2.99
CA THR A 99 -1.05 -15.85 -2.76
C THR A 99 -2.24 -16.61 -3.34
N ASP A 100 -2.08 -17.93 -3.47
CA ASP A 100 -3.17 -18.82 -3.87
C ASP A 100 -4.19 -18.97 -2.73
N THR A 101 -5.45 -18.65 -3.05
CA THR A 101 -6.59 -18.74 -2.14
C THR A 101 -7.52 -19.91 -2.43
N SER A 102 -7.09 -20.90 -3.24
CA SER A 102 -7.87 -22.07 -3.64
C SER A 102 -8.37 -22.96 -2.48
N LEU A 103 -7.78 -22.82 -1.29
CA LEU A 103 -8.23 -23.48 -0.06
C LEU A 103 -9.46 -22.82 0.58
N TYR A 104 -9.86 -21.64 0.09
CA TYR A 104 -10.98 -20.85 0.59
C TYR A 104 -12.05 -20.69 -0.50
N SER A 105 -13.27 -20.32 -0.10
CA SER A 105 -14.37 -20.02 -1.02
C SER A 105 -14.47 -18.52 -1.27
N GLU A 106 -14.84 -18.12 -2.48
CA GLU A 106 -15.17 -16.72 -2.82
C GLU A 106 -16.55 -16.32 -2.26
N GLY A 107 -16.91 -15.04 -2.42
CA GLY A 107 -18.06 -14.40 -1.76
C GLY A 107 -19.41 -15.10 -1.94
N ASP A 108 -19.54 -15.91 -2.99
CA ASP A 108 -20.74 -16.70 -3.28
C ASP A 108 -20.83 -18.03 -2.52
N PHE A 109 -19.78 -18.44 -1.80
CA PHE A 109 -19.62 -19.74 -1.14
C PHE A 109 -19.78 -20.96 -2.06
N VAL A 110 -19.64 -20.78 -3.37
CA VAL A 110 -19.79 -21.80 -4.40
C VAL A 110 -18.51 -21.94 -5.21
N THR A 111 -17.89 -20.82 -5.59
CA THR A 111 -16.59 -20.83 -6.24
C THR A 111 -15.48 -20.90 -5.20
N THR A 112 -14.42 -21.64 -5.53
CA THR A 112 -13.16 -21.58 -4.79
C THR A 112 -12.39 -20.36 -5.27
N GLY A 113 -11.61 -19.76 -4.36
CA GLY A 113 -10.61 -18.77 -4.76
C GLY A 113 -9.55 -19.35 -5.69
N GLY A 114 -8.55 -18.54 -6.00
CA GLY A 114 -7.43 -18.93 -6.85
C GLY A 114 -6.22 -18.05 -6.63
N ASP A 115 -5.35 -18.04 -7.64
CA ASP A 115 -4.15 -17.21 -7.64
C ASP A 115 -4.49 -15.71 -7.56
N GLY A 116 -3.51 -14.91 -7.11
CA GLY A 116 -3.65 -13.47 -7.03
C GLY A 116 -4.54 -13.02 -5.89
N GLY A 117 -4.60 -13.76 -4.78
CA GLY A 117 -5.38 -13.38 -3.61
C GLY A 117 -4.61 -12.51 -2.63
N ILE A 118 -5.33 -11.57 -2.00
CA ILE A 118 -4.86 -10.71 -0.91
C ILE A 118 -5.64 -11.02 0.37
N THR A 119 -5.10 -10.62 1.52
CA THR A 119 -5.70 -10.96 2.83
C THR A 119 -6.17 -9.71 3.55
N GLY A 120 -5.25 -8.85 3.94
CA GLY A 120 -5.53 -7.65 4.70
C GLY A 120 -4.26 -6.85 4.98
N ILE A 121 -4.43 -5.63 5.46
CA ILE A 121 -3.36 -4.84 6.05
C ILE A 121 -3.58 -4.83 7.54
N THR A 122 -2.66 -5.46 8.26
CA THR A 122 -2.63 -5.49 9.72
C THR A 122 -1.74 -4.38 10.25
N ASP A 123 -2.07 -3.89 11.44
CA ASP A 123 -1.25 -2.93 12.18
C ASP A 123 -1.03 -1.58 11.45
N LEU A 124 -1.96 -1.16 10.60
CA LEU A 124 -1.91 0.17 9.98
C LEU A 124 -1.98 1.25 11.06
N VAL A 125 -0.93 2.08 11.16
CA VAL A 125 -0.79 3.06 12.23
C VAL A 125 -1.52 4.35 11.86
N LEU A 126 -2.58 4.68 12.60
CA LEU A 126 -3.26 5.97 12.47
C LEU A 126 -2.50 7.08 13.20
N GLY A 127 -2.50 8.27 12.62
CA GLY A 127 -1.81 9.46 13.10
C GLY A 127 -0.35 9.56 12.66
N GLU A 128 0.20 8.52 12.02
CA GLU A 128 1.49 8.55 11.35
C GLU A 128 1.33 9.00 9.88
N LEU A 129 2.31 9.73 9.35
CA LEU A 129 2.30 10.27 7.97
C LEU A 129 1.05 11.10 7.58
N GLY A 130 0.25 11.53 8.55
CA GLY A 130 -1.01 12.26 8.32
C GLY A 130 -2.25 11.36 8.17
N ILE A 131 -2.08 10.04 8.18
CA ILE A 131 -3.16 9.07 8.04
C ILE A 131 -4.16 9.21 9.19
N SER A 132 -5.43 9.35 8.86
CA SER A 132 -6.52 9.60 9.79
C SER A 132 -7.74 8.73 9.46
N GLN A 133 -8.60 8.55 10.47
CA GLN A 133 -9.91 7.96 10.24
C GLN A 133 -10.68 8.79 9.20
N GLY A 134 -11.38 8.11 8.29
CA GLY A 134 -12.20 8.76 7.27
C GLY A 134 -11.45 9.07 5.97
N ASP A 135 -10.14 8.88 5.94
CA ASP A 135 -9.35 8.96 4.71
C ASP A 135 -9.79 7.87 3.75
N SER A 136 -9.92 8.22 2.48
CA SER A 136 -10.20 7.24 1.43
C SER A 136 -8.93 6.50 1.05
N PHE A 137 -9.07 5.22 0.72
CA PHE A 137 -7.95 4.42 0.21
C PHE A 137 -8.32 3.66 -1.06
N SER A 138 -7.31 3.13 -1.72
CA SER A 138 -7.47 2.27 -2.89
C SER A 138 -6.44 1.16 -2.87
N ILE A 139 -6.81 -0.03 -3.30
CA ILE A 139 -5.89 -1.18 -3.33
C ILE A 139 -5.05 -1.07 -4.60
N VAL A 140 -3.73 -1.20 -4.48
CA VAL A 140 -2.79 -1.15 -5.61
C VAL A 140 -1.90 -2.39 -5.60
N TRP A 141 -1.51 -2.87 -6.78
CA TRP A 141 -0.57 -3.96 -6.91
C TRP A 141 0.40 -3.76 -8.07
N PHE A 142 1.53 -4.43 -7.98
CA PHE A 142 2.68 -4.29 -8.86
C PHE A 142 3.15 -5.68 -9.31
N ASP A 143 3.64 -5.76 -10.55
CA ASP A 143 4.28 -6.97 -11.04
C ASP A 143 5.65 -7.20 -10.41
N SER A 144 6.27 -8.35 -10.74
CA SER A 144 7.60 -8.70 -10.23
C SER A 144 8.71 -7.73 -10.65
N ASP A 145 8.47 -6.95 -11.71
CA ASP A 145 9.41 -5.95 -12.24
C ASP A 145 9.17 -4.56 -11.63
N GLY A 146 8.20 -4.44 -10.71
CA GLY A 146 7.83 -3.21 -10.01
C GLY A 146 6.96 -2.25 -10.84
N VAL A 147 6.43 -2.72 -11.97
CA VAL A 147 5.47 -1.96 -12.77
C VAL A 147 4.10 -2.09 -12.12
N GLN A 148 3.39 -0.97 -11.97
CA GLN A 148 2.03 -0.99 -11.44
C GLN A 148 1.12 -1.83 -12.36
N ALA A 149 0.59 -2.90 -11.80
CA ALA A 149 -0.20 -3.91 -12.49
C ALA A 149 -1.70 -3.69 -12.33
N GLY A 150 -2.13 -2.90 -11.35
CA GLY A 150 -3.49 -2.40 -11.29
C GLY A 150 -3.82 -1.63 -10.02
N ILE A 151 -5.04 -1.09 -10.00
CA ILE A 151 -5.64 -0.40 -8.86
C ILE A 151 -7.12 -0.75 -8.80
N LEU A 152 -7.63 -0.93 -7.59
CA LEU A 152 -9.04 -1.08 -7.30
C LEU A 152 -9.49 0.07 -6.39
N THR A 153 -10.49 0.80 -6.87
CA THR A 153 -11.15 1.87 -6.13
C THR A 153 -12.58 1.43 -5.83
N ASP A 154 -13.05 1.72 -4.62
CA ASP A 154 -14.43 1.50 -4.21
C ASP A 154 -14.86 2.61 -3.24
N ALA A 155 -16.13 3.02 -3.28
CA ALA A 155 -16.63 4.08 -2.41
C ALA A 155 -16.69 3.66 -0.92
N SER A 156 -16.68 2.36 -0.63
CA SER A 156 -16.61 1.79 0.71
C SER A 156 -15.20 1.83 1.31
N PHE A 157 -14.16 2.06 0.52
CA PHE A 157 -12.76 2.09 0.98
C PHE A 157 -12.44 3.38 1.72
N ILE A 158 -12.92 3.46 2.96
CA ILE A 158 -12.73 4.57 3.89
C ILE A 158 -12.14 4.00 5.18
N LEU A 159 -11.03 4.57 5.67
CA LEU A 159 -10.36 4.08 6.88
C LEU A 159 -11.28 4.15 8.11
N PRO A 160 -11.30 3.10 8.95
CA PRO A 160 -12.21 3.02 10.07
C PRO A 160 -11.70 3.85 11.26
N ALA A 161 -12.51 3.90 12.32
CA ALA A 161 -12.09 4.44 13.60
C ALA A 161 -10.99 3.58 14.24
N ASP A 162 -10.24 4.18 15.15
CA ASP A 162 -9.17 3.54 15.90
C ASP A 162 -9.57 2.23 16.59
N GLY A 163 -8.62 1.28 16.65
CA GLY A 163 -8.73 0.07 17.47
C GLY A 163 -9.74 -0.97 16.98
N SER A 164 -10.17 -0.89 15.72
CA SER A 164 -11.11 -1.83 15.11
C SER A 164 -10.49 -2.62 13.95
N ALA A 165 -10.90 -3.89 13.85
CA ALA A 165 -10.79 -4.63 12.60
C ALA A 165 -12.03 -4.29 11.77
N SER A 166 -11.83 -3.92 10.51
CA SER A 166 -12.91 -3.63 9.57
C SER A 166 -12.78 -4.50 8.34
N ASP A 167 -13.91 -5.06 7.92
CA ASP A 167 -13.99 -5.90 6.74
C ASP A 167 -14.37 -5.05 5.52
N TYR A 168 -13.66 -5.26 4.42
CA TYR A 168 -13.84 -4.60 3.11
C TYR A 168 -14.00 -5.66 2.01
N ASP A 169 -14.80 -6.69 2.31
CA ASP A 169 -15.08 -7.83 1.43
C ASP A 169 -16.23 -7.55 0.44
N ASP A 170 -17.01 -6.47 0.66
CA ASP A 170 -18.13 -6.05 -0.20
C ASP A 170 -17.79 -6.04 -1.71
N PRO A 171 -16.64 -5.47 -2.18
CA PRO A 171 -16.29 -5.45 -3.60
C PRO A 171 -15.90 -6.82 -4.19
N PHE A 172 -15.79 -7.83 -3.33
CA PHE A 172 -15.39 -9.20 -3.64
C PHE A 172 -16.53 -10.20 -3.40
N VAL A 173 -17.76 -9.71 -3.21
CA VAL A 173 -18.95 -10.56 -3.12
C VAL A 173 -19.27 -11.12 -4.50
N GLY A 174 -19.30 -12.46 -4.61
CA GLY A 174 -19.56 -13.18 -5.86
C GLY A 174 -18.29 -13.78 -6.46
N THR A 175 -18.36 -14.16 -7.74
CA THR A 175 -17.17 -14.58 -8.49
C THR A 175 -16.30 -13.37 -8.78
N ASP A 176 -15.04 -13.42 -8.33
CA ASP A 176 -14.16 -12.27 -8.40
C ASP A 176 -13.67 -12.04 -9.86
N PRO A 177 -13.92 -10.90 -10.51
CA PRO A 177 -13.44 -10.69 -11.88
C PRO A 177 -11.91 -10.58 -11.94
N VAL A 178 -11.33 -10.97 -13.08
CA VAL A 178 -9.93 -10.66 -13.38
C VAL A 178 -9.76 -9.14 -13.46
N ARG A 179 -8.92 -8.58 -12.57
CA ARG A 179 -8.62 -7.14 -12.53
C ARG A 179 -7.29 -6.88 -13.24
N SER A 180 -7.35 -6.06 -14.28
CA SER A 180 -6.19 -5.68 -15.10
C SER A 180 -5.77 -4.22 -14.90
N ALA A 181 -4.53 -3.91 -15.28
CA ALA A 181 -3.92 -2.59 -15.18
C ALA A 181 -4.77 -1.48 -15.82
N THR A 182 -5.34 -0.59 -15.00
CA THR A 182 -5.90 0.67 -15.48
C THR A 182 -5.81 1.75 -14.40
N GLY A 183 -5.58 3.01 -14.80
CA GLY A 183 -5.93 4.19 -13.99
C GLY A 183 -4.80 4.91 -13.25
N LEU A 184 -3.64 4.29 -13.02
CA LEU A 184 -2.48 4.92 -12.37
C LEU A 184 -1.19 4.59 -13.14
N THR A 185 -0.11 5.31 -12.85
CA THR A 185 1.22 4.99 -13.37
C THR A 185 2.27 5.38 -12.35
N PHE A 186 3.21 4.48 -12.09
CA PHE A 186 4.42 4.76 -11.32
C PHE A 186 5.57 4.91 -12.30
N GLY A 187 6.39 5.95 -12.11
CA GLY A 187 7.59 6.13 -12.90
C GLY A 187 8.51 4.91 -12.82
N VAL A 188 9.28 4.66 -13.88
CA VAL A 188 10.35 3.66 -13.86
C VAL A 188 11.59 4.30 -13.26
N VAL A 189 12.20 3.70 -12.23
CA VAL A 189 13.51 4.15 -11.73
C VAL A 189 14.52 3.94 -12.87
N PRO A 190 15.17 4.98 -13.43
CA PRO A 190 16.29 4.75 -14.32
C PRO A 190 17.45 4.24 -13.46
N GLU A 191 17.90 3.00 -13.66
CA GLU A 191 19.06 2.48 -12.95
C GLU A 191 20.27 3.42 -13.14
N PRO A 192 20.75 4.13 -12.10
CA PRO A 192 21.83 5.11 -12.24
C PRO A 192 23.16 4.45 -12.68
N SER A 193 23.26 3.14 -12.48
CA SER A 193 24.36 2.27 -12.89
C SER A 193 24.64 2.31 -14.40
N VAL A 194 23.59 2.28 -15.24
CA VAL A 194 23.72 2.20 -16.70
C VAL A 194 24.13 3.55 -17.27
N ALA A 195 23.59 4.64 -16.73
CA ALA A 195 23.95 6.00 -17.11
C ALA A 195 25.41 6.33 -16.73
N LEU A 196 25.85 5.91 -15.53
CA LEU A 196 27.22 6.12 -15.07
C LEU A 196 28.22 5.27 -15.87
N LEU A 197 27.91 4.00 -16.16
CA LEU A 197 28.77 3.14 -16.96
C LEU A 197 28.88 3.62 -18.41
N GLY A 198 27.77 4.11 -18.98
CA GLY A 198 27.77 4.77 -20.30
C GLY A 198 28.66 6.02 -20.33
N ALA A 199 28.59 6.86 -19.30
CA ALA A 199 29.44 8.05 -19.17
C ALA A 199 30.93 7.69 -19.01
N LEU A 200 31.25 6.70 -18.19
CA LEU A 200 32.62 6.20 -18.03
C LEU A 200 33.16 5.56 -19.32
N GLY A 201 32.33 4.82 -20.05
CA GLY A 201 32.66 4.27 -21.35
C GLY A 201 32.97 5.34 -22.39
N ALA A 202 32.15 6.39 -22.46
CA ALA A 202 32.37 7.53 -23.35
C ALA A 202 33.65 8.30 -23.01
N LEU A 203 33.94 8.53 -21.73
CA LEU A 203 35.19 9.15 -21.27
C LEU A 203 36.41 8.28 -21.56
N GLY A 204 36.29 6.95 -21.45
CA GLY A 204 37.34 6.00 -21.82
C GLY A 204 37.69 6.06 -23.33
N LEU A 205 36.69 6.18 -24.20
CA LEU A 205 36.88 6.34 -25.64
C LEU A 205 37.53 7.67 -26.02
N LEU A 206 37.19 8.75 -25.31
CA LEU A 206 37.81 10.06 -25.50
C LEU A 206 39.29 10.07 -25.09
N ARG A 207 39.67 9.31 -24.06
CA ARG A 207 41.06 9.21 -23.59
C ARG A 207 41.95 8.37 -24.51
N ARG A 208 41.41 7.44 -25.30
CA ARG A 208 42.16 6.61 -26.25
C ARG A 208 42.52 7.36 -27.56
N ARG A 209 41.91 8.51 -27.82
CA ARG A 209 42.15 9.32 -29.04
C ARG A 209 43.18 10.44 -28.86
N ARG A 210 43.84 10.54 -27.70
CA ARG A 210 45.03 11.36 -27.46
C ARG A 210 46.24 10.45 -27.28
#